data_AF-A0A2J8N555-F1
#
_entry.id   AF-A0A2J8N555-F1
#
_cell.length_a   1.000
_cell.length_b   1.000
_cell.length_c   1.000
_cell.angle_alpha   90.00
_cell.angle_beta   90.00
_cell.angle_gamma   90.00
#
_symmetry.space_group_name_H-M   'P 1'
#
loop_
_entity.id
_entity.type
_entity.pdbx_description
1 polymer ?
#
loop_
_entity_poly.entity_id
_entity_poly.type
_entity_poly.pdbx_seq_one_letter_code
_entity_poly.pdbx_strand_id
1 'polypeptide(L)'
;MAEIGEDLDKSDVSSLIFLMKDYMGRGKISKEKSFLDLVVELEKLNLVAPDQLDLLEKCLKNIHRIDLKTKIQKYKQSVQGAGTSYRNVLQAAIQKSLKDPSNNFREEPVKKSIQESEAFLPQSIPEERYKMKSKPLGICLIIDCIGNETELLRDTFTSLGYEVQKFLHLSMHGISQILGQFACMPEHRDYDSFVCVLVSRGGSQSVYGVDQTHSGLPLHHIRRMFMGDSCPYLAGKPKMFFIQNYVVSEGQLEDSSLLEVDGPAMKNVEFKAQKRGLCTVHREADFFWSLCTADMSLLEQSHSSPSLYLQCLSQKLRQER
;
A
#
# COMPACT_ATOMS: atom_id res chain seq x y z
N MET A 1 -20.37 -23.32 -12.13
CA MET A 1 -20.67 -22.81 -10.77
C MET A 1 -20.84 -23.93 -9.74
N ALA A 2 -21.61 -25.00 -10.02
CA ALA A 2 -21.74 -26.15 -9.11
C ALA A 2 -20.39 -26.79 -8.69
N GLU A 3 -19.50 -27.03 -9.66
CA GLU A 3 -18.16 -27.60 -9.41
C GLU A 3 -17.27 -26.71 -8.52
N ILE A 4 -17.46 -25.39 -8.53
CA ILE A 4 -16.72 -24.45 -7.66
C ILE A 4 -17.26 -24.51 -6.22
N GLY A 5 -18.57 -24.72 -6.08
CA GLY A 5 -19.23 -24.84 -4.77
C GLY A 5 -18.83 -26.11 -4.02
N GLU A 6 -18.53 -27.20 -4.73
CA GLU A 6 -18.09 -28.46 -4.13
C GLU A 6 -16.67 -28.38 -3.54
N ASP A 7 -15.82 -27.53 -4.11
CA ASP A 7 -14.45 -27.33 -3.66
C ASP A 7 -14.32 -26.29 -2.53
N LEU A 8 -15.42 -25.66 -2.08
CA LEU A 8 -15.43 -24.65 -1.02
C LEU A 8 -15.88 -25.27 0.31
N ASP A 9 -15.10 -25.07 1.37
CA ASP A 9 -15.50 -25.49 2.71
C ASP A 9 -16.42 -24.45 3.38
N LYS A 10 -16.98 -24.78 4.55
CA LYS A 10 -17.88 -23.88 5.28
C LYS A 10 -17.23 -22.56 5.71
N SER A 11 -15.91 -22.57 5.94
CA SER A 11 -15.14 -21.39 6.34
C SER A 11 -14.93 -20.45 5.15
N ASP A 12 -14.60 -21.01 3.98
CA ASP A 12 -14.46 -20.30 2.72
C ASP A 12 -15.80 -19.65 2.30
N VAL A 13 -16.91 -20.39 2.42
CA VAL A 13 -18.25 -19.85 2.13
C VAL A 13 -18.60 -18.70 3.07
N SER A 14 -18.28 -18.82 4.37
CA SER A 14 -18.49 -17.76 5.35
C SER A 14 -17.65 -16.51 5.04
N SER A 15 -16.41 -16.71 4.60
CA SER A 15 -15.50 -15.64 4.21
C SER A 15 -15.95 -14.94 2.93
N LEU A 16 -16.48 -15.69 1.95
CA LEU A 16 -17.10 -15.14 0.74
C LEU A 16 -18.34 -14.32 1.08
N ILE A 17 -19.23 -14.85 1.93
CA ILE A 17 -20.41 -14.13 2.40
C ILE A 17 -20.01 -12.82 3.08
N PHE A 18 -18.96 -12.84 3.90
CA PHE A 18 -18.43 -11.64 4.55
C PHE A 18 -17.96 -10.59 3.55
N LEU A 19 -17.10 -10.98 2.60
CA LEU A 19 -16.58 -10.08 1.56
C LEU A 19 -17.69 -9.50 0.67
N MET A 20 -18.80 -10.21 0.53
CA MET A 20 -19.92 -9.84 -0.32
C MET A 20 -21.00 -9.00 0.40
N LYS A 21 -20.88 -8.80 1.72
CA LYS A 21 -21.81 -7.95 2.51
C LYS A 21 -21.93 -6.53 1.97
N ASP A 22 -20.82 -5.97 1.51
CA ASP A 22 -20.77 -4.60 0.99
C ASP A 22 -21.53 -4.46 -0.35
N TYR A 23 -21.78 -5.57 -1.05
CA TYR A 23 -22.45 -5.59 -2.34
C TYR A 23 -23.94 -6.00 -2.26
N MET A 24 -24.31 -6.81 -1.26
CA MET A 24 -25.68 -7.36 -1.12
C MET A 24 -26.62 -6.50 -0.27
N GLY A 25 -26.11 -5.45 0.39
CA GLY A 25 -26.87 -4.61 1.32
C GLY A 25 -27.15 -5.30 2.67
N ARG A 26 -27.19 -4.53 3.76
CA ARG A 26 -27.22 -5.05 5.15
C ARG A 26 -28.47 -5.88 5.54
N GLY A 27 -29.43 -6.11 4.64
CA GLY A 27 -30.78 -6.59 4.97
C GLY A 27 -31.14 -8.06 4.71
N LYS A 28 -30.32 -8.87 4.01
CA LYS A 28 -30.75 -10.22 3.57
C LYS A 28 -29.69 -11.32 3.64
N ILE A 29 -29.00 -11.47 4.76
CA ILE A 29 -28.06 -12.59 4.95
C ILE A 29 -28.56 -13.47 6.09
N SER A 30 -29.38 -14.46 5.73
CA SER A 30 -29.73 -15.58 6.61
C SER A 30 -28.46 -16.36 7.00
N LYS A 31 -28.43 -16.90 8.23
CA LYS A 31 -27.23 -17.48 8.86
C LYS A 31 -26.67 -18.74 8.18
N GLU A 32 -27.38 -19.34 7.22
CA GLU A 32 -26.94 -20.54 6.51
C GLU A 32 -27.29 -20.42 5.02
N LYS A 33 -26.40 -19.83 4.23
CA LYS A 33 -26.51 -19.82 2.76
C LYS A 33 -25.39 -20.68 2.18
N SER A 34 -25.75 -21.60 1.29
CA SER A 34 -24.75 -22.34 0.51
C SER A 34 -24.08 -21.41 -0.51
N PHE A 35 -22.93 -21.84 -1.06
CA PHE A 35 -22.29 -21.11 -2.16
C PHE A 35 -23.23 -20.90 -3.36
N LEU A 36 -24.09 -21.89 -3.66
CA LEU A 36 -25.04 -21.78 -4.76
C LEU A 36 -26.11 -20.72 -4.47
N ASP A 37 -26.61 -20.66 -3.23
CA ASP A 37 -27.56 -19.62 -2.83
C ASP A 37 -26.93 -18.22 -2.94
N LEU A 38 -25.64 -18.11 -2.62
CA LEU A 38 -24.88 -16.87 -2.77
C LEU A 38 -24.79 -16.46 -4.24
N VAL A 39 -24.43 -17.38 -5.15
CA VAL A 39 -24.35 -17.10 -6.59
C VAL A 39 -25.70 -16.69 -7.16
N VAL A 40 -26.79 -17.37 -6.80
CA VAL A 40 -28.15 -17.03 -7.25
C VAL A 40 -28.57 -15.63 -6.81
N GLU A 41 -28.21 -15.21 -5.59
CA GLU A 41 -28.50 -13.84 -5.13
C GLU A 41 -27.66 -12.78 -5.86
N LEU A 42 -26.42 -13.10 -6.22
CA LEU A 42 -25.58 -12.20 -7.02
C LEU A 42 -26.07 -12.07 -8.46
N GLU A 43 -26.58 -13.15 -9.05
CA GLU A 43 -27.22 -13.15 -10.37
C GLU A 43 -28.48 -12.26 -10.36
N LYS A 44 -29.33 -12.36 -9.32
CA LYS A 44 -30.50 -11.47 -9.15
C LYS A 44 -30.13 -9.99 -9.08
N LEU A 45 -28.94 -9.67 -8.56
CA LEU A 45 -28.42 -8.31 -8.45
C LEU A 45 -27.63 -7.86 -9.69
N ASN A 46 -27.56 -8.69 -10.76
CA ASN A 46 -26.75 -8.46 -11.96
C ASN A 46 -25.25 -8.24 -11.65
N LEU A 47 -24.76 -8.78 -10.54
CA LEU A 47 -23.36 -8.67 -10.14
C LEU A 47 -22.50 -9.82 -10.67
N VAL A 48 -23.14 -10.95 -11.00
CA VAL A 48 -22.53 -12.14 -11.57
C VAL A 48 -23.39 -12.61 -12.74
N ALA A 49 -22.75 -12.93 -13.86
CA ALA A 49 -23.37 -13.52 -15.06
C ALA A 49 -22.35 -14.45 -15.74
N PRO A 50 -22.76 -15.33 -16.68
CA PRO A 50 -21.83 -16.27 -17.35
C PRO A 50 -20.61 -15.61 -18.00
N ASP A 51 -20.74 -14.35 -18.44
CA ASP A 51 -19.70 -13.51 -19.04
C ASP A 51 -19.08 -12.49 -18.04
N GLN A 52 -19.71 -12.29 -16.88
CA GLN A 52 -19.29 -11.32 -15.85
C GLN A 52 -18.97 -12.02 -14.53
N LEU A 53 -17.73 -12.53 -14.41
CA LEU A 53 -17.26 -13.29 -13.22
C LEU A 53 -16.16 -12.58 -12.42
N ASP A 54 -15.83 -11.33 -12.76
CA ASP A 54 -14.70 -10.60 -12.17
C ASP A 54 -14.84 -10.34 -10.66
N LEU A 55 -16.07 -10.12 -10.19
CA LEU A 55 -16.39 -9.99 -8.77
C LEU A 55 -16.01 -11.27 -8.02
N LEU A 56 -16.38 -12.43 -8.55
CA LEU A 56 -16.13 -13.73 -7.94
C LEU A 56 -14.63 -14.06 -7.96
N GLU A 57 -13.92 -13.74 -9.04
CA GLU A 57 -12.45 -13.88 -9.11
C GLU A 57 -11.74 -13.03 -8.05
N LYS A 58 -12.22 -11.81 -7.82
CA LYS A 58 -11.66 -10.91 -6.79
C LYS A 58 -11.91 -11.46 -5.39
N CYS A 59 -13.12 -11.93 -5.10
CA CYS A 59 -13.45 -12.51 -3.80
C CYS A 59 -12.66 -13.81 -3.52
N LEU A 60 -12.53 -14.70 -4.51
CA LEU A 60 -11.73 -15.92 -4.38
C LEU A 60 -10.23 -15.61 -4.17
N LYS A 61 -9.71 -14.57 -4.81
CA LYS A 61 -8.35 -14.08 -4.55
C LYS A 61 -8.18 -13.61 -3.10
N ASN A 62 -9.18 -12.91 -2.57
CA ASN A 62 -9.13 -12.34 -1.22
C ASN A 62 -9.20 -13.40 -0.11
N ILE A 63 -9.87 -14.53 -0.36
CA ILE A 63 -9.85 -15.69 0.57
C ILE A 63 -8.68 -16.65 0.28
N HIS A 64 -7.73 -16.25 -0.57
CA HIS A 64 -6.58 -17.06 -0.98
C HIS A 64 -6.89 -18.38 -1.72
N ARG A 65 -8.10 -18.54 -2.28
CA ARG A 65 -8.49 -19.66 -3.14
C ARG A 65 -8.12 -19.42 -4.61
N ILE A 66 -6.81 -19.35 -4.85
CA ILE A 66 -6.23 -19.06 -6.18
C ILE A 66 -6.51 -20.19 -7.17
N ASP A 67 -6.58 -21.43 -6.70
CA ASP A 67 -6.97 -22.62 -7.44
C ASP A 67 -8.35 -22.43 -8.11
N LEU A 68 -9.34 -21.96 -7.35
CA LEU A 68 -10.70 -21.73 -7.84
C LEU A 68 -10.78 -20.50 -8.75
N LYS A 69 -10.02 -19.45 -8.44
CA LYS A 69 -9.88 -18.31 -9.35
C LYS A 69 -9.37 -18.78 -10.72
N THR A 70 -8.34 -19.62 -10.75
CA THR A 70 -7.79 -20.16 -12.01
C THR A 70 -8.79 -21.06 -12.74
N LYS A 71 -9.64 -21.83 -12.03
CA LYS A 71 -10.75 -22.58 -12.66
C LYS A 71 -11.76 -21.65 -13.34
N ILE A 72 -12.15 -20.54 -12.69
CA ILE A 72 -13.05 -19.53 -13.29
C ILE A 72 -12.44 -18.91 -14.55
N GLN A 73 -11.15 -18.57 -14.51
CA GLN A 73 -10.47 -17.97 -15.67
C GLN A 73 -10.42 -18.92 -16.87
N LYS A 74 -10.17 -20.21 -16.63
CA LYS A 74 -10.24 -21.24 -17.68
C LYS A 74 -11.65 -21.37 -18.26
N TYR A 75 -12.68 -21.28 -17.42
CA TYR A 75 -14.07 -21.25 -17.87
C TYR A 75 -14.35 -20.05 -18.80
N LYS A 76 -13.95 -18.82 -18.42
CA LYS A 76 -14.09 -17.61 -19.27
C LYS A 76 -13.44 -17.79 -20.65
N GLN A 77 -12.24 -18.37 -20.69
CA GLN A 77 -11.51 -18.63 -21.94
C GLN A 77 -12.20 -19.70 -22.81
N SER A 78 -12.83 -20.71 -22.20
CA SER A 78 -13.58 -21.74 -22.93
C SER A 78 -14.90 -21.22 -23.52
N VAL A 79 -15.58 -20.30 -22.85
CA VAL A 79 -16.85 -19.70 -23.30
C VAL A 79 -16.63 -18.71 -24.44
N GLN A 80 -15.48 -18.00 -24.47
CA GLN A 80 -15.10 -17.10 -25.57
C GLN A 80 -14.47 -17.83 -26.78
N GLY A 81 -14.25 -19.14 -26.70
CA GLY A 81 -13.58 -19.95 -27.74
C GLY A 81 -14.47 -20.45 -28.90
N ALA A 82 -15.76 -20.13 -28.92
CA ALA A 82 -16.70 -20.62 -29.96
C ALA A 82 -16.86 -19.67 -31.17
N GLY A 83 -16.02 -18.63 -31.33
CA GLY A 83 -16.22 -17.68 -32.42
C GLY A 83 -15.01 -16.82 -32.77
N THR A 84 -13.90 -17.43 -33.23
CA THR A 84 -13.04 -16.93 -34.33
C THR A 84 -11.82 -17.86 -34.50
N SER A 85 -11.93 -18.83 -35.41
CA SER A 85 -10.78 -19.48 -36.02
C SER A 85 -10.27 -18.62 -37.19
N TYR A 86 -9.01 -18.83 -37.57
CA TYR A 86 -8.24 -18.24 -38.66
C TYR A 86 -7.53 -16.90 -38.39
N ARG A 87 -6.40 -16.98 -37.68
CA ARG A 87 -5.17 -16.30 -38.14
C ARG A 87 -3.88 -16.95 -37.65
N ASN A 88 -3.69 -18.22 -38.02
CA ASN A 88 -2.35 -18.81 -38.15
C ASN A 88 -1.98 -18.83 -39.63
N VAL A 89 -1.35 -17.77 -40.13
CA VAL A 89 -0.46 -17.81 -41.31
C VAL A 89 0.64 -16.79 -41.09
N LEU A 90 1.68 -17.16 -40.34
CA LEU A 90 3.06 -17.01 -40.80
C LEU A 90 3.93 -17.95 -39.95
N GLN A 91 3.91 -19.21 -40.34
CA GLN A 91 4.81 -20.25 -39.85
C GLN A 91 6.02 -20.33 -40.79
N ALA A 92 7.19 -20.37 -40.17
CA ALA A 92 8.39 -21.09 -40.58
C ALA A 92 8.76 -21.17 -42.07
N ALA A 93 9.81 -20.43 -42.42
CA ALA A 93 10.95 -20.90 -43.18
C ALA A 93 12.15 -20.19 -42.53
N ILE A 94 13.25 -20.80 -42.09
CA ILE A 94 14.12 -21.75 -42.77
C ILE A 94 14.91 -22.50 -41.67
N GLN A 95 15.09 -23.81 -41.85
CA GLN A 95 16.05 -24.62 -41.10
C GLN A 95 17.08 -25.21 -42.06
N LYS A 96 18.31 -25.38 -41.53
CA LYS A 96 19.45 -26.26 -41.94
C LYS A 96 20.57 -25.69 -42.81
N SER A 97 21.78 -25.70 -42.24
CA SER A 97 22.92 -26.59 -42.62
C SER A 97 24.07 -26.40 -41.62
N LEU A 98 24.33 -27.35 -40.69
CA LEU A 98 25.42 -28.35 -40.69
C LEU A 98 26.87 -27.82 -40.82
N LYS A 99 27.66 -27.88 -39.74
CA LYS A 99 28.86 -28.75 -39.56
C LYS A 99 29.63 -28.45 -38.25
N ASP A 100 29.89 -29.51 -37.48
CA ASP A 100 30.88 -29.68 -36.39
C ASP A 100 32.26 -30.09 -37.00
N PRO A 101 33.37 -30.44 -36.30
CA PRO A 101 33.64 -30.57 -34.84
C PRO A 101 35.05 -30.09 -34.35
N SER A 102 35.31 -30.17 -33.01
CA SER A 102 36.49 -30.84 -32.38
C SER A 102 37.19 -30.11 -31.20
N ASN A 103 37.28 -30.84 -30.07
CA ASN A 103 38.37 -30.98 -29.09
C ASN A 103 38.84 -29.79 -28.20
N ASN A 104 38.64 -29.89 -26.87
CA ASN A 104 39.55 -30.61 -25.96
C ASN A 104 39.18 -30.46 -24.47
N PHE A 105 39.43 -31.55 -23.73
CA PHE A 105 39.43 -31.70 -22.28
C PHE A 105 40.36 -30.70 -21.54
N ARG A 106 39.95 -30.27 -20.34
CA ARG A 106 40.76 -30.42 -19.11
C ARG A 106 39.98 -29.99 -17.85
N GLU A 107 39.64 -30.97 -17.02
CA GLU A 107 39.57 -30.80 -15.56
C GLU A 107 41.01 -30.69 -15.03
N GLU A 108 41.25 -29.80 -14.08
CA GLU A 108 42.12 -30.11 -12.94
C GLU A 108 41.68 -29.38 -11.66
N PRO A 109 41.93 -29.98 -10.48
CA PRO A 109 41.41 -29.55 -9.19
C PRO A 109 42.45 -28.80 -8.36
N VAL A 110 42.04 -27.82 -7.55
CA VAL A 110 42.93 -27.24 -6.53
C VAL A 110 42.31 -27.41 -5.14
N LYS A 111 43.00 -28.23 -4.34
CA LYS A 111 42.76 -28.46 -2.92
C LYS A 111 43.43 -27.39 -2.06
N LYS A 112 42.88 -27.23 -0.86
CA LYS A 112 43.42 -26.68 0.40
C LYS A 112 43.30 -25.15 0.52
N SER A 113 42.89 -24.57 1.65
CA SER A 113 42.89 -25.05 3.04
C SER A 113 41.74 -24.41 3.85
N ILE A 114 41.13 -25.20 4.72
CA ILE A 114 40.27 -24.74 5.82
C ILE A 114 41.17 -24.01 6.83
N GLN A 115 40.89 -22.75 7.12
CA GLN A 115 41.39 -22.08 8.31
C GLN A 115 40.28 -22.07 9.36
N GLU A 116 40.61 -22.61 10.54
CA GLU A 116 39.80 -22.61 11.75
C GLU A 116 39.60 -21.19 12.27
N SER A 117 38.35 -20.92 12.68
CA SER A 117 37.93 -20.00 13.73
C SER A 117 38.84 -18.81 14.07
N GLU A 118 38.60 -17.69 13.40
CA GLU A 118 38.57 -16.41 14.11
C GLU A 118 37.14 -16.17 14.61
N ALA A 119 37.02 -15.81 15.88
CA ALA A 119 35.75 -15.49 16.51
C ALA A 119 35.01 -14.44 15.66
N PHE A 120 33.88 -14.84 15.07
CA PHE A 120 32.95 -13.93 14.40
C PHE A 120 32.46 -12.91 15.43
N LEU A 121 33.12 -11.75 15.50
CA LEU A 121 32.43 -10.54 15.90
C LEU A 121 31.25 -10.38 14.94
N PRO A 122 30.04 -10.01 15.41
CA PRO A 122 28.95 -9.70 14.50
C PRO A 122 29.47 -8.62 13.54
N GLN A 123 29.70 -8.96 12.29
CA GLN A 123 29.92 -7.96 11.25
C GLN A 123 28.67 -7.09 11.30
N SER A 124 28.84 -5.82 11.70
CA SER A 124 27.78 -4.84 11.62
C SER A 124 27.18 -4.94 10.23
N ILE A 125 25.89 -5.27 10.18
CA ILE A 125 25.12 -5.32 8.93
C ILE A 125 25.45 -4.02 8.18
N PRO A 126 25.81 -4.05 6.88
CA PRO A 126 26.03 -2.82 6.13
C PRO A 126 24.83 -1.91 6.32
N GLU A 127 25.00 -0.79 7.04
CA GLU A 127 23.92 0.15 7.28
C GLU A 127 23.58 0.83 5.95
N GLU A 128 22.51 0.37 5.33
CA GLU A 128 21.93 1.03 4.17
C GLU A 128 21.29 2.35 4.62
N ARG A 129 21.89 3.47 4.22
CA ARG A 129 21.39 4.82 4.51
C ARG A 129 20.84 5.45 3.24
N TYR A 130 19.65 6.06 3.34
CA TYR A 130 19.09 6.83 2.24
C TYR A 130 20.06 7.93 1.80
N LYS A 131 20.18 8.09 0.48
CA LYS A 131 20.85 9.26 -0.11
C LYS A 131 20.04 10.50 0.27
N MET A 132 20.71 11.51 0.85
CA MET A 132 20.12 12.78 1.31
C MET A 132 21.09 13.94 1.01
N LYS A 133 21.31 14.24 -0.27
CA LYS A 133 22.34 15.17 -0.77
C LYS A 133 21.82 16.20 -1.78
N SER A 134 20.64 16.01 -2.37
CA SER A 134 20.05 16.95 -3.32
C SER A 134 19.85 18.33 -2.70
N LYS A 135 19.77 19.36 -3.55
CA LYS A 135 19.51 20.74 -3.12
C LYS A 135 18.40 21.32 -3.99
N PRO A 136 17.17 21.47 -3.46
CA PRO A 136 16.72 21.09 -2.12
C PRO A 136 16.77 19.56 -1.88
N LEU A 137 16.72 19.12 -0.61
CA LEU A 137 16.57 17.71 -0.23
C LEU A 137 15.28 17.11 -0.81
N GLY A 138 14.28 17.97 -0.98
CA GLY A 138 13.03 17.71 -1.65
C GLY A 138 12.00 18.76 -1.32
N ILE A 139 10.75 18.45 -1.64
CA ILE A 139 9.61 19.30 -1.32
C ILE A 139 9.10 18.95 0.06
N CYS A 140 8.78 19.98 0.84
CA CYS A 140 7.98 19.89 2.05
C CYS A 140 6.64 20.57 1.82
N LEU A 141 5.60 19.76 1.66
CA LEU A 141 4.22 20.21 1.47
C LEU A 141 3.54 20.36 2.84
N ILE A 142 3.19 21.59 3.21
CA ILE A 142 2.42 21.88 4.43
C ILE A 142 0.99 22.20 4.04
N ILE A 143 0.04 21.44 4.56
CA ILE A 143 -1.39 21.69 4.42
C ILE A 143 -1.96 21.92 5.82
N ASP A 144 -2.27 23.17 6.16
CA ASP A 144 -2.87 23.53 7.43
C ASP A 144 -4.31 24.02 7.25
N CYS A 145 -5.26 23.15 7.55
CA CYS A 145 -6.70 23.42 7.43
C CYS A 145 -7.27 24.12 8.66
N ILE A 146 -6.48 24.29 9.72
CA ILE A 146 -6.91 24.86 10.99
C ILE A 146 -6.44 26.31 11.11
N GLY A 147 -5.23 26.60 10.61
CA GLY A 147 -4.60 27.91 10.71
C GLY A 147 -3.86 28.13 12.04
N ASN A 148 -3.58 27.07 12.79
CA ASN A 148 -2.85 27.14 14.06
C ASN A 148 -1.37 26.72 13.90
N GLU A 149 -0.96 26.27 12.72
CA GLU A 149 0.44 26.00 12.43
C GLU A 149 1.18 27.33 12.24
N THR A 150 1.99 27.66 13.23
CA THR A 150 2.91 28.80 13.17
C THR A 150 3.99 28.55 12.13
N GLU A 151 4.65 29.59 11.59
CA GLU A 151 5.79 29.48 10.66
C GLU A 151 6.98 28.59 11.14
N LEU A 152 6.91 28.04 12.35
CA LEU A 152 7.90 27.21 12.98
C LEU A 152 8.28 25.95 12.16
N LEU A 153 7.33 25.17 11.60
CA LEU A 153 7.73 24.00 10.79
C LEU A 153 8.25 24.44 9.42
N ARG A 154 7.66 25.48 8.84
CA ARG A 154 8.17 26.07 7.60
C ARG A 154 9.63 26.48 7.77
N ASP A 155 9.96 27.20 8.83
CA ASP A 155 11.33 27.60 9.14
C ASP A 155 12.24 26.39 9.36
N THR A 156 11.77 25.39 10.10
CA THR A 156 12.56 24.19 10.39
C THR A 156 12.87 23.39 9.14
N PHE A 157 11.89 23.10 8.29
CA PHE A 157 12.11 22.35 7.05
C PHE A 157 12.86 23.16 5.99
N THR A 158 12.62 24.47 5.88
CA THR A 158 13.44 25.36 5.04
C THR A 158 14.90 25.30 5.48
N SER A 159 15.14 25.38 6.79
CA SER A 159 16.48 25.35 7.36
C SER A 159 17.14 23.95 7.26
N LEU A 160 16.36 22.88 7.13
CA LEU A 160 16.85 21.53 6.78
C LEU A 160 17.19 21.39 5.28
N GLY A 161 16.87 22.39 4.46
CA GLY A 161 17.15 22.38 3.03
C GLY A 161 16.02 21.84 2.15
N TYR A 162 14.77 21.86 2.63
CA TYR A 162 13.59 21.57 1.81
C TYR A 162 13.04 22.84 1.15
N GLU A 163 12.43 22.66 -0.01
CA GLU A 163 11.55 23.67 -0.61
C GLU A 163 10.16 23.54 0.01
N VAL A 164 9.77 24.53 0.82
CA VAL A 164 8.50 24.48 1.56
C VAL A 164 7.38 25.18 0.80
N GLN A 165 6.29 24.46 0.54
CA GLN A 165 5.06 25.00 -0.04
C GLN A 165 3.90 24.81 0.94
N LYS A 166 3.26 25.92 1.35
CA LYS A 166 2.23 25.95 2.40
C LYS A 166 0.87 26.33 1.81
N PHE A 167 -0.16 25.57 2.15
CA PHE A 167 -1.56 25.83 1.78
C PHE A 167 -2.43 25.86 3.03
N LEU A 168 -3.35 26.81 3.07
CA LEU A 168 -4.22 27.03 4.22
C LEU A 168 -5.69 26.80 3.89
N HIS A 169 -6.47 26.35 4.87
CA HIS A 169 -7.93 26.31 4.83
C HIS A 169 -8.51 25.53 3.62
N LEU A 170 -7.87 24.42 3.23
CA LEU A 170 -8.33 23.59 2.12
C LEU A 170 -9.52 22.71 2.52
N SER A 171 -10.49 22.56 1.61
CA SER A 171 -11.52 21.51 1.68
C SER A 171 -10.91 20.14 1.39
N MET A 172 -11.64 19.05 1.67
CA MET A 172 -11.20 17.69 1.30
C MET A 172 -10.88 17.56 -0.18
N HIS A 173 -11.68 18.23 -1.03
CA HIS A 173 -11.43 18.28 -2.46
C HIS A 173 -10.12 19.00 -2.77
N GLY A 174 -9.88 20.16 -2.15
CA GLY A 174 -8.64 20.91 -2.29
C GLY A 174 -7.42 20.12 -1.82
N ILE A 175 -7.52 19.42 -0.69
CA ILE A 175 -6.47 18.52 -0.18
C ILE A 175 -6.15 17.44 -1.20
N SER A 176 -7.18 16.75 -1.73
CA SER A 176 -7.00 15.68 -2.72
C SER A 176 -6.36 16.21 -4.01
N GLN A 177 -6.78 17.39 -4.47
CA GLN A 177 -6.23 18.02 -5.66
C GLN A 177 -4.75 18.38 -5.48
N ILE A 178 -4.40 19.05 -4.38
CA ILE A 178 -3.02 19.45 -4.09
C ILE A 178 -2.13 18.22 -3.90
N LEU A 179 -2.56 17.22 -3.12
CA LEU A 179 -1.79 15.99 -2.97
C LEU A 179 -1.58 15.27 -4.32
N GLY A 180 -2.59 15.27 -5.20
CA GLY A 180 -2.48 14.68 -6.53
C GLY A 180 -1.51 15.42 -7.43
N GLN A 181 -1.55 16.75 -7.41
CA GLN A 181 -0.60 17.60 -8.13
C GLN A 181 0.84 17.33 -7.66
N PHE A 182 1.07 17.33 -6.35
CA PHE A 182 2.41 17.12 -5.79
C PHE A 182 2.91 15.69 -6.00
N ALA A 183 2.04 14.68 -5.97
CA ALA A 183 2.43 13.30 -6.29
C ALA A 183 2.92 13.16 -7.75
N CYS A 184 2.41 13.99 -8.67
CA CYS A 184 2.77 13.95 -10.09
C CYS A 184 3.91 14.89 -10.50
N MET A 185 4.55 15.58 -9.55
CA MET A 185 5.62 16.53 -9.86
C MET A 185 6.87 15.83 -10.42
N PRO A 186 7.32 16.16 -11.65
CA PRO A 186 8.52 15.56 -12.24
C PRO A 186 9.80 15.93 -11.49
N GLU A 187 9.82 17.05 -10.77
CA GLU A 187 10.96 17.56 -9.99
C GLU A 187 11.39 16.57 -8.89
N HIS A 188 10.48 15.73 -8.40
CA HIS A 188 10.81 14.64 -7.48
C HIS A 188 11.89 13.71 -8.00
N ARG A 189 12.10 13.63 -9.31
CA ARG A 189 13.19 12.86 -9.92
C ARG A 189 14.56 13.32 -9.41
N ASP A 190 14.74 14.63 -9.26
CA ASP A 190 16.02 15.27 -8.92
C ASP A 190 16.22 15.43 -7.41
N TYR A 191 15.14 15.29 -6.64
CA TYR A 191 15.16 15.33 -5.18
C TYR A 191 15.42 13.97 -4.56
N ASP A 192 15.90 13.97 -3.32
CA ASP A 192 16.23 12.74 -2.60
C ASP A 192 15.12 12.28 -1.66
N SER A 193 14.15 13.14 -1.32
CA SER A 193 13.08 12.82 -0.35
C SER A 193 11.81 13.66 -0.57
N PHE A 194 10.74 13.31 0.13
CA PHE A 194 9.51 14.10 0.19
C PHE A 194 8.97 14.16 1.63
N VAL A 195 8.47 15.33 2.02
CA VAL A 195 7.80 15.55 3.31
C VAL A 195 6.41 16.13 3.08
N CYS A 196 5.42 15.62 3.81
CA CYS A 196 4.09 16.21 3.91
C CYS A 196 3.72 16.41 5.38
N VAL A 197 3.36 17.64 5.74
CA VAL A 197 2.75 17.99 7.02
C VAL A 197 1.28 18.28 6.77
N LEU A 198 0.39 17.57 7.45
CA LEU A 198 -1.05 17.74 7.31
C LEU A 198 -1.69 18.03 8.66
N VAL A 199 -2.28 19.20 8.80
CA VAL A 199 -2.97 19.65 10.02
C VAL A 199 -4.44 19.84 9.69
N SER A 200 -5.31 19.03 10.29
CA SER A 200 -6.73 19.02 9.94
C SER A 200 -7.61 18.52 11.08
N ARG A 201 -8.90 18.87 10.99
CA ARG A 201 -9.95 18.15 11.72
C ARG A 201 -10.24 16.84 10.99
N GLY A 202 -10.73 15.84 11.69
CA GLY A 202 -10.95 14.54 11.06
C GLY A 202 -11.65 13.52 11.94
N GLY A 203 -11.69 12.30 11.40
CA GLY A 203 -12.11 11.09 12.11
C GLY A 203 -10.89 10.22 12.40
N SER A 204 -11.11 9.04 12.96
CA SER A 204 -10.01 8.16 13.43
C SER A 204 -8.96 7.85 12.35
N GLN A 205 -9.36 7.75 11.07
CA GLN A 205 -8.48 7.42 9.95
C GLN A 205 -8.75 8.28 8.70
N SER A 206 -9.27 9.49 8.89
CA SER A 206 -9.62 10.40 7.79
C SER A 206 -9.49 11.86 8.20
N VAL A 207 -9.32 12.74 7.22
CA VAL A 207 -9.28 14.21 7.41
C VAL A 207 -10.47 14.87 6.71
N TYR A 208 -10.97 15.96 7.28
CA TYR A 208 -12.13 16.72 6.78
C TYR A 208 -11.74 18.03 6.10
N GLY A 209 -10.48 18.47 6.23
CA GLY A 209 -10.13 19.82 5.79
C GLY A 209 -10.93 20.86 6.58
N VAL A 210 -11.54 21.80 5.85
CA VAL A 210 -12.50 22.77 6.39
C VAL A 210 -13.96 22.33 6.25
N ASP A 211 -14.22 21.17 5.65
CA ASP A 211 -15.58 20.72 5.36
C ASP A 211 -16.30 20.26 6.64
N GLN A 212 -17.57 20.63 6.78
CA GLN A 212 -18.44 20.19 7.87
C GLN A 212 -19.08 18.84 7.52
N THR A 213 -18.31 17.75 7.64
CA THR A 213 -18.73 16.39 7.25
C THR A 213 -18.25 15.33 8.24
N HIS A 214 -18.95 14.20 8.29
CA HIS A 214 -18.55 13.00 9.04
C HIS A 214 -17.87 11.95 8.16
N SER A 215 -17.86 12.14 6.83
CA SER A 215 -17.18 11.26 5.87
C SER A 215 -15.95 11.97 5.31
N GLY A 216 -14.80 11.70 5.90
CA GLY A 216 -13.52 12.34 5.54
C GLY A 216 -12.77 11.68 4.40
N LEU A 217 -11.71 12.34 3.94
CA LEU A 217 -10.71 11.79 3.03
C LEU A 217 -9.88 10.75 3.80
N PRO A 218 -9.96 9.45 3.44
CA PRO A 218 -9.24 8.43 4.19
C PRO A 218 -7.73 8.57 4.04
N LEU A 219 -7.00 8.41 5.14
CA LEU A 219 -5.53 8.50 5.16
C LEU A 219 -4.86 7.48 4.23
N HIS A 220 -5.45 6.30 4.08
CA HIS A 220 -4.95 5.29 3.13
C HIS A 220 -5.04 5.75 1.66
N HIS A 221 -5.97 6.63 1.33
CA HIS A 221 -6.07 7.22 0.00
C HIS A 221 -4.88 8.14 -0.23
N ILE A 222 -4.57 9.02 0.74
CA ILE A 222 -3.37 9.88 0.69
C ILE A 222 -2.11 9.04 0.47
N ARG A 223 -1.91 7.97 1.27
CA ARG A 223 -0.76 7.07 1.11
C ARG A 223 -0.69 6.46 -0.29
N ARG A 224 -1.83 6.02 -0.86
CA ARG A 224 -1.91 5.42 -2.20
C ARG A 224 -1.41 6.35 -3.31
N MET A 225 -1.63 7.66 -3.18
CA MET A 225 -1.21 8.64 -4.19
C MET A 225 0.32 8.71 -4.32
N PHE A 226 1.05 8.37 -3.26
CA PHE A 226 2.52 8.40 -3.21
C PHE A 226 3.18 7.02 -3.27
N MET A 227 2.42 5.94 -3.51
CA MET A 227 2.98 4.61 -3.71
C MET A 227 3.82 4.55 -4.98
N GLY A 228 4.79 3.64 -5.06
CA GLY A 228 5.77 3.60 -6.17
C GLY A 228 5.16 3.38 -7.56
N ASP A 229 3.95 2.82 -7.65
CA ASP A 229 3.17 2.71 -8.90
C ASP A 229 2.45 4.01 -9.28
N SER A 230 1.92 4.74 -8.29
CA SER A 230 1.24 6.04 -8.49
C SER A 230 2.22 7.22 -8.62
N CYS A 231 3.35 7.18 -7.92
CA CYS A 231 4.36 8.23 -7.83
C CYS A 231 5.76 7.64 -8.08
N PRO A 232 6.08 7.30 -9.34
CA PRO A 232 7.33 6.62 -9.68
C PRO A 232 8.58 7.46 -9.42
N TYR A 233 8.48 8.80 -9.45
CA TYR A 233 9.61 9.69 -9.19
C TYR A 233 10.11 9.65 -7.73
N LEU A 234 9.28 9.17 -6.80
CA LEU A 234 9.61 8.96 -5.38
C LEU A 234 9.80 7.47 -5.01
N ALA A 235 9.86 6.55 -5.99
CA ALA A 235 10.16 5.15 -5.73
C ALA A 235 11.58 4.99 -5.18
N GLY A 236 11.76 4.25 -4.07
CA GLY A 236 13.06 4.09 -3.40
C GLY A 236 13.53 5.29 -2.57
N LYS A 237 12.71 6.35 -2.47
CA LYS A 237 13.02 7.58 -1.72
C LYS A 237 12.14 7.70 -0.48
N PRO A 238 12.64 8.21 0.65
CA PRO A 238 11.87 8.35 1.88
C PRO A 238 10.73 9.36 1.69
N LYS A 239 9.50 8.92 2.00
CA LYS A 239 8.25 9.69 1.94
C LYS A 239 7.71 9.84 3.36
N MET A 240 7.90 11.01 3.95
CA MET A 240 7.59 11.28 5.35
C MET A 240 6.29 12.07 5.49
N PHE A 241 5.35 11.53 6.26
CA PHE A 241 4.07 12.16 6.56
C PHE A 241 3.96 12.43 8.07
N PHE A 242 3.75 13.69 8.43
CA PHE A 242 3.51 14.15 9.80
C PHE A 242 2.11 14.74 9.87
N ILE A 243 1.21 14.07 10.58
CA ILE A 243 -0.22 14.37 10.55
C ILE A 243 -0.67 14.74 11.95
N GLN A 244 -1.17 15.96 12.11
CA GLN A 244 -1.91 16.38 13.29
C GLN A 244 -3.40 16.35 12.96
N ASN A 245 -4.12 15.41 13.57
CA ASN A 245 -5.55 15.21 13.36
C ASN A 245 -6.31 15.57 14.64
N TYR A 246 -7.33 16.42 14.53
CA TYR A 246 -8.21 16.76 15.65
C TYR A 246 -9.55 16.05 15.48
N VAL A 247 -9.86 15.16 16.42
CA VAL A 247 -11.03 14.27 16.37
C VAL A 247 -12.01 14.62 17.49
N VAL A 248 -13.30 14.44 17.24
CA VAL A 248 -14.31 14.52 18.30
C VAL A 248 -14.23 13.24 19.11
N SER A 249 -13.96 13.34 20.41
CA SER A 249 -14.13 12.18 21.30
C SER A 249 -15.62 11.91 21.48
N GLU A 250 -16.11 10.84 20.85
CA GLU A 250 -17.40 10.29 21.26
C GLU A 250 -17.22 9.74 22.68
N GLY A 251 -18.00 10.27 23.63
CA GLY A 251 -17.98 9.81 25.02
C GLY A 251 -18.08 8.29 25.08
N GLN A 252 -17.25 7.68 25.94
CA GLN A 252 -17.13 6.23 26.06
C GLN A 252 -18.49 5.52 26.04
N LEU A 253 -18.78 4.86 24.94
CA LEU A 253 -19.66 3.70 24.91
C LEU A 253 -18.72 2.51 24.82
N GLU A 254 -18.47 1.92 25.99
CA GLU A 254 -17.67 0.73 26.15
C GLU A 254 -18.18 -0.37 25.20
N ASP A 255 -17.28 -0.87 24.35
CA ASP A 255 -17.19 -2.30 24.12
C ASP A 255 -15.72 -2.69 24.12
N SER A 256 -15.17 -2.71 25.34
CA SER A 256 -13.86 -3.23 25.66
C SER A 256 -13.96 -4.75 25.77
N SER A 257 -13.63 -5.47 24.69
CA SER A 257 -13.08 -6.84 24.78
C SER A 257 -12.49 -7.31 23.46
N LEU A 258 -11.35 -6.73 23.06
CA LEU A 258 -10.48 -7.37 22.08
C LEU A 258 -9.41 -8.15 22.85
N LEU A 259 -9.70 -9.42 23.11
CA LEU A 259 -8.71 -10.38 23.61
C LEU A 259 -7.64 -10.58 22.52
N GLU A 260 -6.42 -10.16 22.81
CA GLU A 260 -5.25 -10.60 22.04
C GLU A 260 -5.03 -12.10 22.29
N VAL A 261 -5.04 -12.88 21.22
CA VAL A 261 -4.66 -14.30 21.24
C VAL A 261 -3.27 -14.41 20.64
N ASP A 262 -2.32 -14.91 21.42
CA ASP A 262 -0.96 -15.23 20.98
C ASP A 262 -1.00 -16.19 19.78
N GLY A 263 -0.42 -15.75 18.66
CA GLY A 263 -0.23 -16.57 17.46
C GLY A 263 0.92 -17.57 17.66
N PRO A 264 0.82 -18.80 17.14
CA PRO A 264 1.85 -19.81 17.37
C PRO A 264 3.14 -19.46 16.63
N ALA A 265 4.27 -19.63 17.31
CA ALA A 265 5.60 -19.54 16.74
C ALA A 265 5.79 -20.59 15.63
N MET A 266 5.83 -20.16 14.36
CA MET A 266 6.27 -21.02 13.26
C MET A 266 7.79 -21.13 13.26
N LYS A 267 8.29 -22.35 13.45
CA LYS A 267 9.69 -22.73 13.27
C LYS A 267 9.98 -23.00 11.78
N ASN A 268 11.16 -22.53 11.35
CA ASN A 268 11.99 -22.99 10.24
C ASN A 268 11.31 -23.26 8.88
N VAL A 269 11.52 -22.35 7.93
CA VAL A 269 11.46 -22.67 6.49
C VAL A 269 12.80 -22.29 5.86
N GLU A 270 13.46 -23.28 5.25
CA GLU A 270 14.70 -23.13 4.51
C GLU A 270 14.57 -22.14 3.34
N PHE A 271 15.42 -21.13 3.32
CA PHE A 271 15.56 -20.23 2.17
C PHE A 271 16.23 -20.97 1.01
N LYS A 272 15.46 -21.37 0.00
CA LYS A 272 16.02 -21.63 -1.33
C LYS A 272 16.36 -20.30 -1.99
N ALA A 273 17.65 -20.05 -2.19
CA ALA A 273 18.17 -18.91 -2.92
C ALA A 273 17.63 -18.90 -4.36
N GLN A 274 16.64 -18.04 -4.62
CA GLN A 274 16.13 -17.82 -5.97
C GLN A 274 16.82 -16.57 -6.55
N LYS A 275 17.37 -16.75 -7.75
CA LYS A 275 18.30 -15.85 -8.45
C LYS A 275 17.82 -14.39 -8.44
N ARG A 276 18.74 -13.47 -8.07
CA ARG A 276 18.61 -12.01 -8.24
C ARG A 276 18.30 -11.67 -9.69
N GLY A 277 17.18 -10.99 -9.92
CA GLY A 277 16.80 -10.40 -11.20
C GLY A 277 15.71 -9.34 -11.01
N LEU A 278 16.10 -8.07 -11.13
CA LEU A 278 15.36 -6.80 -10.92
C LEU A 278 14.77 -6.58 -9.51
N CYS A 279 15.50 -5.85 -8.66
CA CYS A 279 14.94 -5.20 -7.47
C CYS A 279 13.95 -4.11 -7.90
N THR A 280 12.67 -4.44 -8.01
CA THR A 280 11.61 -3.44 -7.94
C THR A 280 11.27 -3.25 -6.46
N VAL A 281 11.56 -2.06 -5.93
CA VAL A 281 11.17 -1.68 -4.57
C VAL A 281 9.67 -1.89 -4.43
N HIS A 282 9.21 -2.50 -3.33
CA HIS A 282 7.79 -2.74 -3.11
C HIS A 282 7.04 -1.40 -3.10
N ARG A 283 5.88 -1.31 -3.76
CA ARG A 283 5.17 -0.03 -3.97
C ARG A 283 4.84 0.73 -2.68
N GLU A 284 4.76 0.05 -1.54
CA GLU A 284 4.44 0.63 -0.22
C GLU A 284 5.68 0.84 0.68
N ALA A 285 6.88 0.59 0.16
CA ALA A 285 8.13 0.80 0.86
C ALA A 285 8.50 2.29 0.97
N ASP A 286 9.46 2.57 1.85
CA ASP A 286 10.05 3.89 2.08
C ASP A 286 9.04 4.95 2.55
N PHE A 287 7.96 4.52 3.21
CA PHE A 287 7.02 5.41 3.90
C PHE A 287 7.36 5.54 5.37
N PHE A 288 7.35 6.77 5.86
CA PHE A 288 7.32 7.08 7.28
C PHE A 288 6.02 7.80 7.59
N TRP A 289 5.23 7.28 8.52
CA TRP A 289 3.88 7.77 8.82
C TRP A 289 3.75 8.06 10.31
N SER A 290 3.71 9.35 10.66
CA SER A 290 3.52 9.82 12.03
C SER A 290 2.16 10.50 12.13
N LEU A 291 1.23 9.87 12.86
CA LEU A 291 -0.12 10.38 13.07
C LEU A 291 -0.30 10.70 14.56
N CYS A 292 -0.49 11.98 14.87
CA CYS A 292 -0.90 12.48 16.18
C CYS A 292 -2.39 12.80 16.14
N THR A 293 -3.16 12.22 17.05
CA THR A 293 -4.59 12.53 17.26
C THR A 293 -4.75 13.31 18.54
N ALA A 294 -5.52 14.41 18.48
CA ALA A 294 -5.84 15.23 19.63
C ALA A 294 -7.34 15.53 19.66
N ASP A 295 -7.88 15.85 20.84
CA ASP A 295 -9.30 16.15 20.98
C ASP A 295 -9.66 17.50 20.34
N MET A 296 -10.78 17.56 19.63
CA MET A 296 -11.27 18.78 18.97
C MET A 296 -11.57 19.92 19.96
N SER A 297 -11.88 19.64 21.22
CA SER A 297 -12.06 20.65 22.28
C SER A 297 -10.84 21.54 22.49
N LEU A 298 -9.63 21.05 22.17
CA LEU A 298 -8.41 21.87 22.23
C LEU A 298 -8.44 23.02 21.22
N LEU A 299 -9.10 22.84 20.08
CA LEU A 299 -9.28 23.91 19.10
C LEU A 299 -10.29 24.96 19.58
N GLU A 300 -11.32 24.54 20.31
CA GLU A 300 -12.36 25.44 20.84
C GLU A 300 -11.82 26.32 21.98
N GLN A 301 -10.90 25.78 22.78
CA GLN A 301 -10.28 26.51 23.88
C GLN A 301 -9.22 27.51 23.42
N SER A 302 -8.43 27.18 22.39
CA SER A 302 -7.47 28.11 21.80
C SER A 302 -7.21 27.83 20.33
N HIS A 303 -8.01 28.47 19.48
CA HIS A 303 -7.90 28.37 18.02
C HIS A 303 -6.51 28.72 17.45
N SER A 304 -5.64 29.40 18.22
CA SER A 304 -4.32 29.86 17.79
C SER A 304 -3.13 29.16 18.47
N SER A 305 -3.36 28.23 19.42
CA SER A 305 -2.24 27.54 20.05
C SER A 305 -1.70 26.44 19.13
N PRO A 306 -0.38 26.41 18.87
CA PRO A 306 0.20 25.38 18.03
C PRO A 306 0.18 24.03 18.76
N SER A 307 0.04 22.94 18.02
CA SER A 307 0.12 21.59 18.59
C SER A 307 1.47 21.34 19.28
N LEU A 308 1.44 20.79 20.51
CA LEU A 308 2.63 20.34 21.23
C LEU A 308 3.44 19.30 20.43
N TYR A 309 2.75 18.42 19.69
CA TYR A 309 3.40 17.44 18.82
C TYR A 309 4.24 18.13 17.73
N LEU A 310 3.66 19.11 17.04
CA LEU A 310 4.35 19.84 15.98
C LEU A 310 5.48 20.73 16.53
N GLN A 311 5.29 21.32 17.70
CA GLN A 311 6.35 22.08 18.38
C GLN A 311 7.54 21.18 18.75
N CYS A 312 7.27 20.02 19.35
CA CYS A 312 8.30 19.05 19.72
C CYS A 312 9.03 18.51 18.48
N LEU A 313 8.28 18.15 17.43
CA LEU A 313 8.84 17.72 16.14
C LEU A 313 9.80 18.77 15.59
N SER A 314 9.36 20.04 15.54
CA SER A 314 10.17 21.13 15.03
C SER A 314 11.44 21.36 15.87
N GLN A 315 11.29 21.34 17.19
CA GLN A 315 12.41 21.49 18.12
C GLN A 315 13.46 20.41 17.90
N LYS A 316 13.04 19.15 17.84
CA LYS A 316 13.95 18.00 17.66
C LYS A 316 14.68 18.05 16.33
N LEU A 317 13.97 18.33 15.25
CA LEU A 317 14.55 18.50 13.91
C LEU A 317 15.51 19.69 13.78
N ARG A 318 15.39 20.69 14.66
CA ARG A 318 16.27 21.86 14.67
C ARG A 318 17.51 21.66 15.55
N GLN A 319 17.38 20.94 16.67
CA GLN A 319 18.44 20.76 17.66
C GLN A 319 19.40 19.62 17.33
N GLU A 320 18.92 18.54 16.70
CA GLU A 320 19.67 17.29 16.52
C GLU A 320 20.08 17.06 15.04
N ARG A 321 20.62 18.11 14.40
CA ARG A 321 20.98 18.10 12.97
C ARG A 321 22.31 17.44 12.65
#